data_AF-X1AYI2-F1
#
_entry.id   AF-X1AYI2-F1
#
_cell.length_a   1.000
_cell.length_b   1.000
_cell.length_c   1.000
_cell.angle_alpha   90.00
_cell.angle_beta   90.00
_cell.angle_gamma   90.00
#
_symmetry.space_group_name_H-M   'P 1'
#
loop_
_entity.id
_entity.type
_entity.pdbx_description
1 polymer ?
#
loop_
_entity_poly.entity_id
_entity_poly.type
_entity_poly.pdbx_seq_one_letter_code
_entity_poly.pdbx_strand_id
1 'polypeptide(L)'
;NIIEFPLTIFKFSKIKIPISGGFYLRIFPYFILKLLLRRINSKKRPFIIYFHPWETYFKTPKIRNISFRNYFITYYGINNCLKKIESLLQDFEFEPSISIINRNL
;
A
#
# COMPACT_ATOMS: atom_id res chain seq x y z
N ASN A 1 1.35 27.00 -6.23
CA ASN A 1 1.92 26.03 -5.27
C ASN A 1 1.28 24.66 -5.45
N ILE A 2 2.08 23.59 -5.41
CA ILE A 2 1.63 22.19 -5.47
C ILE A 2 1.87 21.58 -4.09
N ILE A 3 0.91 20.80 -3.59
CA ILE A 3 1.04 20.04 -2.32
C ILE A 3 1.28 18.58 -2.67
N GLU A 4 2.35 18.00 -2.13
CA GLU A 4 2.71 16.60 -2.35
C GLU A 4 2.41 15.74 -1.12
N PHE A 5 1.93 14.53 -1.39
CA PHE A 5 1.65 13.52 -0.39
C PHE A 5 2.60 12.33 -0.59
N PRO A 6 3.68 12.22 0.20
CA PRO A 6 4.69 11.20 -0.03
C PRO A 6 4.17 9.80 0.30
N LEU A 7 4.57 8.82 -0.51
CA LEU A 7 4.25 7.42 -0.26
C LEU A 7 4.82 6.93 1.08
N THR A 8 4.06 6.06 1.73
CA THR A 8 4.43 5.49 3.03
C THR A 8 5.64 4.58 2.94
N ILE A 9 6.67 4.94 3.72
CA ILE A 9 7.82 4.08 4.00
C ILE A 9 7.88 3.74 5.49
N PHE A 10 8.28 2.51 5.78
CA PHE A 10 8.73 2.12 7.11
C PHE A 10 10.26 2.23 7.17
N LYS A 11 10.78 2.95 8.17
CA LYS A 11 12.22 3.06 8.41
C LYS A 11 12.63 2.10 9.52
N PHE A 12 13.48 1.14 9.20
CA PHE A 12 14.13 0.26 10.18
C PHE A 12 15.64 0.49 10.14
N SER A 13 16.15 1.26 11.10
CA SER A 13 17.54 1.74 11.08
C SER A 13 17.86 2.43 9.74
N LYS A 14 18.88 1.99 9.01
CA LYS A 14 19.29 2.51 7.69
C LYS A 14 18.42 2.01 6.53
N ILE A 15 17.52 1.05 6.75
CA ILE A 15 16.70 0.42 5.71
C ILE A 15 15.38 1.15 5.56
N LYS A 16 15.00 1.47 4.32
CA LYS A 16 13.70 2.02 3.95
C LYS A 16 12.88 0.95 3.24
N ILE A 17 11.78 0.53 3.87
CA ILE A 17 10.88 -0.49 3.34
C ILE A 17 9.63 0.22 2.81
N PRO A 18 9.36 0.19 1.50
CA PRO A 18 8.10 0.70 0.96
C PRO A 18 6.95 -0.22 1.39
N ILE A 19 5.89 0.38 1.93
CA ILE A 19 4.71 -0.35 2.42
C ILE A 19 3.39 0.29 1.96
N SER A 20 3.45 1.14 0.94
CA SER A 20 2.31 1.94 0.50
C SER A 20 1.44 1.29 -0.57
N GLY A 21 1.91 0.31 -1.34
CA GLY A 21 1.12 -0.13 -2.49
C GLY A 21 1.82 -1.04 -3.47
N GLY A 22 1.13 -1.27 -4.60
CA GLY A 22 1.64 -2.03 -5.73
C GLY A 22 2.15 -3.41 -5.34
N PHE A 23 3.30 -3.79 -5.90
CA PHE A 23 3.94 -5.07 -5.61
C PHE A 23 4.22 -5.27 -4.13
N TYR A 24 4.62 -4.23 -3.38
CA TYR A 24 4.93 -4.33 -1.96
C TYR A 24 3.70 -4.69 -1.12
N LEU A 25 2.55 -4.05 -1.39
CA LEU A 25 1.28 -4.39 -0.73
C LEU A 25 0.90 -5.86 -0.99
N ARG A 26 1.14 -6.35 -2.21
CA ARG A 26 0.81 -7.73 -2.60
C ARG A 26 1.76 -8.77 -2.02
N ILE A 27 3.06 -8.50 -1.94
CA ILE A 27 4.04 -9.48 -1.43
C ILE A 27 4.03 -9.61 0.09
N PHE A 28 3.82 -8.53 0.84
CA PHE A 28 3.84 -8.61 2.30
C PHE A 28 2.60 -9.33 2.86
N PRO A 29 2.76 -10.31 3.75
CA PRO A 29 1.64 -10.83 4.54
C PRO A 29 0.89 -9.72 5.28
N TYR A 30 -0.43 -9.84 5.40
CA TYR A 30 -1.26 -8.79 5.99
C TYR A 30 -0.85 -8.42 7.43
N PHE A 31 -0.51 -9.41 8.25
CA PHE A 31 -0.10 -9.17 9.63
C PHE A 31 1.16 -8.30 9.73
N ILE A 32 2.09 -8.42 8.76
CA ILE A 32 3.28 -7.56 8.68
C ILE A 32 2.87 -6.14 8.32
N LEU A 33 2.03 -5.95 7.31
CA LEU A 33 1.51 -4.63 6.93
C LEU A 33 0.83 -3.95 8.13
N LYS A 34 -0.10 -4.66 8.79
CA LYS A 34 -0.81 -4.16 9.97
C LYS A 34 0.14 -3.76 11.10
N LEU A 35 1.14 -4.59 11.41
CA LEU A 35 2.15 -4.29 12.42
C LEU A 35 2.94 -3.02 12.08
N LEU A 36 3.43 -2.90 10.85
CA LEU A 36 4.25 -1.77 10.42
C LEU A 36 3.45 -0.47 10.37
N LEU A 37 2.21 -0.50 9.87
CA LEU A 37 1.31 0.66 9.80
C LEU A 37 0.90 1.12 11.20
N ARG A 38 0.58 0.20 12.13
CA ARG A 38 0.30 0.56 13.53
C ARG A 38 1.50 1.23 14.20
N ARG A 39 2.73 0.77 13.92
CA ARG A 39 3.96 1.43 14.40
C ARG A 39 4.19 2.81 13.80
N ILE A 40 3.66 3.09 12.61
CA ILE A 40 3.68 4.43 12.02
C ILE A 40 2.65 5.33 12.70
N ASN A 41 1.41 4.85 12.87
CA ASN A 41 0.37 5.62 13.56
C ASN A 41 0.70 5.88 15.04
N SER A 42 1.37 4.96 15.74
CA SER A 42 1.76 5.18 17.14
C SER A 42 2.75 6.34 17.31
N LYS A 43 3.42 6.75 16.23
CA LYS A 43 4.25 7.96 16.16
C LYS A 43 3.47 9.20 15.72
N LYS A 44 2.13 9.16 15.79
CA LYS A 44 1.20 10.20 15.33
C LYS A 44 1.42 10.61 13.86
N ARG A 45 1.93 9.70 13.04
CA ARG A 45 2.18 9.93 11.61
C ARG A 45 1.08 9.26 10.79
N PRO A 46 0.38 9.98 9.89
CA PRO A 46 -0.54 9.34 8.96
C PRO A 46 0.23 8.50 7.94
N PHE A 47 -0.48 7.58 7.29
CA PHE A 47 0.03 6.81 6.17
C PHE A 47 -0.91 6.92 4.97
N ILE A 48 -0.34 6.66 3.80
CA ILE A 48 -1.01 6.56 2.51
C ILE A 48 -0.81 5.16 1.96
N ILE A 49 -1.91 4.53 1.59
CA ILE A 49 -1.94 3.30 0.78
C ILE A 49 -2.48 3.64 -0.60
N TYR A 50 -1.94 3.03 -1.65
CA TYR A 50 -2.43 3.12 -3.01
C TYR A 50 -2.46 1.73 -3.66
N PHE A 51 -3.38 1.55 -4.60
CA PHE A 51 -3.49 0.35 -5.41
C PHE A 51 -4.18 0.70 -6.73
N HIS A 52 -3.96 -0.10 -7.75
CA HIS A 52 -4.66 0.00 -9.02
C HIS A 52 -5.90 -0.92 -9.00
N PRO A 53 -7.02 -0.53 -9.62
CA PRO A 53 -8.22 -1.38 -9.67
C PRO A 53 -7.98 -2.78 -10.23
N TRP A 54 -7.06 -2.95 -11.19
CA TRP A 54 -6.74 -4.27 -11.74
C TRP A 54 -6.02 -5.19 -10.73
N GLU A 55 -5.39 -4.64 -9.70
CA GLU A 55 -4.69 -5.40 -8.67
C GLU A 55 -5.66 -6.12 -7.73
N THR A 56 -6.94 -5.70 -7.69
CA THR A 56 -8.01 -6.33 -6.90
C THR A 56 -8.91 -7.25 -7.71
N TYR A 57 -8.64 -7.41 -9.02
CA TYR A 57 -9.44 -8.23 -9.92
C TYR A 57 -8.70 -9.48 -10.36
N PHE A 58 -9.17 -10.66 -9.93
CA PHE A 58 -8.48 -11.93 -10.18
C PHE A 58 -8.51 -12.38 -11.65
N LYS A 59 -9.46 -11.86 -12.46
CA LYS A 59 -9.55 -12.16 -13.90
C LYS A 59 -8.80 -11.14 -14.76
N THR A 60 -7.92 -10.31 -14.17
CA THR A 60 -7.09 -9.38 -14.94
C THR A 60 -6.30 -10.14 -16.02
N PRO A 61 -6.38 -9.73 -17.30
CA PRO A 61 -5.65 -10.38 -18.38
C PRO A 61 -4.15 -10.40 -18.13
N LYS A 62 -3.54 -11.56 -18.43
CA LYS A 62 -2.10 -11.74 -18.27
C LYS A 62 -1.38 -11.43 -19.58
N ILE A 63 -0.44 -10.49 -19.51
CA ILE A 63 0.41 -10.12 -20.64
C ILE A 63 1.32 -11.30 -20.95
N ARG A 64 1.32 -11.72 -22.21
CA ARG A 64 2.20 -12.77 -22.74
C ARG A 64 3.55 -12.17 -23.15
N ASN A 65 4.59 -13.00 -23.23
CA ASN A 65 5.92 -12.62 -23.71
C ASN A 65 6.65 -11.55 -22.88
N ILE A 66 6.46 -11.55 -21.56
CA ILE A 66 7.26 -10.74 -20.62
C ILE A 66 8.24 -11.62 -19.83
N SER A 67 9.34 -11.01 -19.35
CA SER A 67 10.29 -11.71 -18.51
C SER A 67 9.63 -12.26 -17.23
N PHE A 68 10.17 -13.36 -16.70
CA PHE A 68 9.67 -13.96 -15.47
C PHE A 68 9.65 -12.97 -14.29
N ARG A 69 10.67 -12.11 -14.19
CA ARG A 69 10.73 -11.04 -13.18
C ARG A 69 9.56 -10.06 -13.29
N ASN A 70 9.28 -9.57 -14.50
CA ASN A 70 8.18 -8.62 -14.72
C ASN A 70 6.84 -9.30 -14.45
N TYR A 71 6.67 -10.55 -14.88
CA TYR A 71 5.48 -11.32 -14.58
C TYR A 71 5.26 -11.48 -13.08
N PHE A 72 6.31 -11.82 -12.33
CA PHE A 72 6.25 -11.94 -10.87
C PHE A 72 5.86 -10.62 -10.21
N ILE A 73 6.52 -9.52 -10.53
CA ILE A 73 6.22 -8.20 -9.95
C ILE A 73 4.77 -7.79 -10.26
N THR A 74 4.30 -8.02 -11.48
CA THR A 74 2.94 -7.65 -11.90
C THR A 74 1.88 -8.52 -11.24
N TYR A 75 2.04 -9.86 -11.25
CA TYR A 75 0.95 -10.77 -10.94
C TYR A 75 1.01 -11.44 -9.55
N TYR A 76 2.15 -11.41 -8.87
CA TYR A 76 2.26 -12.05 -7.56
C TYR A 76 1.33 -11.38 -6.54
N GLY A 77 0.60 -12.20 -5.79
CA GLY A 77 -0.27 -11.77 -4.70
C GLY A 77 -1.58 -11.05 -5.10
N ILE A 78 -1.93 -10.97 -6.39
CA ILE A 78 -3.18 -10.33 -6.87
C ILE A 78 -4.41 -10.92 -6.17
N ASN A 79 -4.49 -12.24 -6.09
CA ASN A 79 -5.67 -12.94 -5.54
C ASN A 79 -5.96 -12.57 -4.07
N ASN A 80 -4.97 -12.07 -3.34
CA ASN A 80 -5.11 -11.68 -1.93
C ASN A 80 -5.22 -10.15 -1.76
N CYS A 81 -5.05 -9.37 -2.82
CA CYS A 81 -4.97 -7.92 -2.73
C CYS A 81 -6.28 -7.29 -2.23
N LEU A 82 -7.42 -7.70 -2.79
CA LEU A 82 -8.73 -7.20 -2.39
C LEU A 82 -8.99 -7.44 -0.89
N LYS A 83 -8.81 -8.69 -0.44
CA LYS A 83 -8.97 -9.07 0.97
C LYS A 83 -8.07 -8.26 1.91
N LYS A 84 -6.84 -7.95 1.49
CA LYS A 84 -5.93 -7.08 2.27
C LYS A 84 -6.46 -5.65 2.37
N ILE A 85 -6.98 -5.09 1.28
CA ILE A 85 -7.55 -3.74 1.27
C ILE A 85 -8.79 -3.68 2.16
N GLU A 86 -9.69 -4.66 2.06
CA GLU A 86 -10.85 -4.77 2.95
C GLU A 86 -10.43 -4.84 4.43
N SER A 87 -9.40 -5.65 4.73
CA SER A 87 -8.87 -5.75 6.08
C SER A 87 -8.27 -4.42 6.56
N LEU A 88 -7.54 -3.70 5.70
CA LEU A 88 -6.99 -2.37 6.03
C LEU A 88 -8.11 -1.38 6.35
N LEU A 89 -9.18 -1.35 5.55
CA LEU A 89 -10.33 -0.47 5.75
C LEU A 89 -11.10 -0.78 7.05
N GLN A 90 -11.06 -2.03 7.51
CA GLN A 90 -11.66 -2.43 8.79
C GLN A 90 -10.77 -2.12 10.00
N ASP A 91 -9.45 -2.25 9.85
CA ASP A 91 -8.50 -2.16 10.96
C ASP A 91 -7.95 -0.75 11.25
N PHE A 92 -8.21 0.21 10.34
CA PHE A 92 -7.67 1.57 10.40
C PHE A 92 -8.72 2.61 10.02
N GLU A 93 -8.59 3.80 10.59
CA GLU A 93 -9.39 4.96 10.20
C GLU A 93 -8.75 5.67 9.01
N PHE A 94 -9.54 5.86 7.96
CA PHE A 94 -9.15 6.63 6.78
C PHE A 94 -10.00 7.88 6.67
N GLU A 95 -9.37 8.95 6.18
CA GLU A 95 -10.02 10.22 5.89
C GLU A 95 -9.58 10.72 4.50
N PRO A 96 -10.37 11.59 3.86
CA PRO A 96 -9.93 12.28 2.65
C PRO A 96 -8.64 13.06 2.90
N SER A 97 -7.69 12.99 1.97
CA SER A 97 -6.37 13.67 2.09
C SER A 97 -6.49 15.19 2.27
N ILE A 98 -7.55 15.80 1.75
CA ILE A 98 -7.85 17.24 1.93
C ILE A 98 -8.01 17.61 3.41
N SER A 99 -8.49 16.69 4.25
CA SER A 99 -8.65 16.90 5.70
C SER A 99 -7.31 17.17 6.38
N ILE A 100 -6.21 16.60 5.86
CA ILE A 100 -4.85 16.82 6.37
C ILE A 100 -4.40 18.25 6.08
N ILE A 101 -4.76 18.81 4.92
CA ILE A 101 -4.39 20.18 4.54
C ILE A 101 -5.11 21.17 5.47
N ASN A 102 -6.41 20.98 5.68
CA ASN A 102 -7.23 21.88 6.50
C ASN A 102 -6.82 21.91 7.99
N ARG A 103 -6.11 20.89 8.51
CA ARG A 103 -5.62 20.86 9.90
C ARG A 103 -4.28 21.57 10.10
N ASN A 104 -3.54 21.82 9.03
CA ASN A 104 -2.20 22.43 9.07
C ASN A 104 -2.17 23.85 8.50
N LEU A 105 -3.33 24.38 8.09
CA LEU A 105 -3.60 25.79 7.84
C LEU A 105 -4.27 26.39 9.07
#